data_AF-A0A7X2SAR4-F1
#
_entry.id   AF-A0A7X2SAR4-F1
#
_cell.length_a   1.000
_cell.length_b   1.000
_cell.length_c   1.000
_cell.angle_alpha   90.00
_cell.angle_beta   90.00
_cell.angle_gamma   90.00
#
_symmetry.space_group_name_H-M   'P 1'
#
loop_
_entity.id
_entity.type
_entity.pdbx_description
1 polymer ?
#
loop_
_entity_poly.entity_id
_entity_poly.type
_entity_poly.pdbx_seq_one_letter_code
_entity_poly.pdbx_strand_id
1 'polypeptide(L)'
;MDLPKRIKQHKAESDSYAILLYKLRDVGIFRNLTDNDYGIDFEIELVEDGNVSGKYVKAQVKSSDNLTVRKSDSVPTIGGIKQSTLAYWAELSHKTHVIAYAVDLKTENIYISKPLFWQAVKLIDGSNKAKTIEFVPHDDKHHAVIPSLFTKLYAHSPSLMDEIYSHKIALKNLKQFFDLYADVFHYDFHMPVNELDVFETFLEVSRVLLWPSSIKHENLSEEEKKYIYSFSYWKSVTEKAGGEDVANYIAQKPLKALMPHLLEMLRIYENRVFDSVYYWKNKSSTYLKLVYDFPIPKVSEHEEIRDLVYDQYERSRQDGGFTYFISKC
;
A
#
# COMPACT_ATOMS: atom_id res chain seq x y z
N MET A 1 16.18 -5.18 54.12
CA MET A 1 15.40 -4.20 53.32
C MET A 1 15.31 -4.76 51.93
N ASP A 2 14.13 -5.19 51.49
CA ASP A 2 13.93 -5.61 50.11
C ASP A 2 13.52 -4.39 49.29
N LEU A 3 14.38 -4.01 48.34
CA LEU A 3 14.05 -2.98 47.36
C LEU A 3 13.06 -3.55 46.34
N PRO A 4 12.15 -2.71 45.81
CA PRO A 4 11.21 -3.15 44.78
C PRO A 4 11.96 -3.66 43.55
N LYS A 5 11.57 -4.85 43.07
CA LYS A 5 12.11 -5.44 41.85
C LYS A 5 11.40 -4.83 40.64
N ARG A 6 12.18 -4.38 39.65
CA ARG A 6 11.65 -3.87 38.38
C ARG A 6 10.81 -4.96 37.68
N ILE A 7 9.63 -4.59 37.20
CA ILE A 7 8.74 -5.50 36.45
C ILE A 7 9.43 -5.89 35.14
N LYS A 8 9.46 -7.19 34.80
CA LYS A 8 10.13 -7.72 33.60
C LYS A 8 9.69 -7.01 32.31
N GLN A 9 8.41 -6.69 32.19
CA GLN A 9 7.84 -6.00 31.04
C GLN A 9 8.46 -4.60 30.82
N HIS A 10 8.56 -3.78 31.87
CA HIS A 10 9.19 -2.46 31.78
C HIS A 10 10.69 -2.51 31.49
N LYS A 11 11.35 -3.62 31.85
CA LYS A 11 12.74 -3.84 31.45
C LYS A 11 12.82 -4.17 29.96
N ALA A 12 12.03 -5.15 29.49
CA ALA A 12 11.96 -5.56 28.09
C ALA A 12 11.60 -4.41 27.14
N GLU A 13 10.70 -3.52 27.55
CA GLU A 13 10.32 -2.31 26.82
C GLU A 13 11.48 -1.33 26.71
N SER A 14 12.09 -0.96 27.85
CA SER A 14 13.26 -0.08 27.92
C SER A 14 14.44 -0.62 27.10
N ASP A 15 14.71 -1.92 27.18
CA ASP A 15 15.80 -2.57 26.45
C ASP A 15 15.50 -2.54 24.93
N SER A 16 14.25 -2.80 24.52
CA SER A 16 13.85 -2.74 23.11
C SER A 16 13.96 -1.34 22.51
N TYR A 17 13.63 -0.30 23.27
CA TYR A 17 13.75 1.08 22.83
C TYR A 17 15.22 1.46 22.64
N ALA A 18 16.10 1.05 23.57
CA ALA A 18 17.53 1.29 23.45
C ALA A 18 18.13 0.61 22.21
N ILE A 19 17.78 -0.66 21.95
CA ILE A 19 18.23 -1.40 20.77
C ILE A 19 17.77 -0.70 19.49
N LEU A 20 16.49 -0.31 19.45
CA LEU A 20 15.89 0.32 18.28
C LEU A 20 16.51 1.69 17.98
N LEU A 21 16.63 2.56 18.99
CA LEU A 21 17.26 3.87 18.85
C LEU A 21 18.74 3.76 18.43
N TYR A 22 19.47 2.76 18.95
CA TYR A 22 20.86 2.55 18.57
C TYR A 22 21.01 2.08 17.13
N LYS A 23 20.24 1.06 16.72
CA LYS A 23 20.37 0.42 15.39
C LYS A 23 19.73 1.24 14.28
N LEU A 24 18.71 2.05 14.59
CA LEU A 24 17.99 2.88 13.60
C LEU A 24 18.30 4.37 13.72
N ARG A 25 19.37 4.77 14.42
CA ARG A 25 19.76 6.19 14.61
C ARG A 25 19.87 7.01 13.32
N ASP A 26 20.22 6.35 12.21
CA ASP A 26 20.42 6.99 10.89
C ASP A 26 19.14 7.01 10.03
N VAL A 27 18.00 6.58 10.59
CA VAL A 27 16.69 6.67 9.94
C VAL A 27 16.11 8.07 10.05
N GLY A 28 16.22 8.67 11.24
CA GLY A 28 15.60 9.96 11.50
C GLY A 28 15.52 10.29 13.00
N ILE A 29 14.70 11.30 13.31
CA ILE A 29 14.46 11.77 14.67
C ILE A 29 13.32 10.96 15.29
N PHE A 30 13.63 10.21 16.34
CA PHE A 30 12.66 9.47 17.14
C PHE A 30 12.10 10.38 18.24
N ARG A 31 10.81 10.67 18.18
CA ARG A 31 10.08 11.39 19.22
C ARG A 31 9.27 10.38 20.03
N ASN A 32 9.65 10.22 21.30
CA ASN A 32 8.88 9.39 22.23
C ASN A 32 7.50 10.00 22.42
N LEU A 33 6.48 9.18 22.27
CA LEU A 33 5.15 9.51 22.71
C LEU A 33 5.00 9.06 24.16
N THR A 34 4.57 9.96 25.03
CA THR A 34 4.42 9.69 26.47
C THR A 34 3.34 8.63 26.75
N ASP A 35 3.34 8.05 27.95
CA ASP A 35 2.53 6.89 28.44
C ASP A 35 1.02 6.85 28.10
N ASN A 36 0.44 7.92 27.54
CA ASN A 36 -0.98 8.01 27.18
C ASN A 36 -1.30 7.66 25.72
N ASP A 37 -0.35 7.26 24.86
CA ASP A 37 -0.60 7.17 23.41
C ASP A 37 -1.18 5.83 22.90
N TYR A 38 -1.90 5.10 23.76
CA TYR A 38 -2.81 3.97 23.44
C TYR A 38 -2.30 2.92 22.43
N GLY A 39 -0.97 2.68 22.39
CA GLY A 39 -0.34 1.71 21.50
C GLY A 39 0.43 2.30 20.31
N ILE A 40 0.99 3.50 20.47
CA ILE A 40 2.06 4.05 19.64
C ILE A 40 3.18 4.51 20.57
N ASP A 41 4.42 4.12 20.27
CA ASP A 41 5.56 4.42 21.14
C ASP A 41 6.41 5.56 20.57
N PHE A 42 6.49 5.67 19.24
CA PHE A 42 7.29 6.66 18.55
C PHE A 42 6.55 7.35 17.42
N GLU A 43 6.88 8.62 17.22
CA GLU A 43 6.80 9.28 15.93
C GLU A 43 8.21 9.43 15.37
N ILE A 44 8.43 8.96 14.14
CA ILE A 44 9.74 8.92 13.51
C ILE A 44 9.69 9.87 12.32
N GLU A 45 10.37 11.01 12.42
CA GLU A 45 10.53 11.95 11.33
C GLU A 45 11.85 11.69 10.60
N LEU A 46 11.80 11.54 9.28
CA LEU A 46 12.98 11.21 8.50
C LEU A 46 13.95 12.38 8.41
N VAL A 47 15.24 12.02 8.42
CA VAL A 47 16.35 12.93 8.13
C VAL A 47 17.06 12.42 6.87
N GLU A 48 17.21 13.31 5.89
CA GLU A 48 17.84 13.04 4.61
C GLU A 48 18.94 14.08 4.36
N ASP A 49 20.15 13.61 4.08
CA ASP A 49 21.33 14.46 3.86
C ASP A 49 21.54 15.52 4.97
N GLY A 50 21.24 15.14 6.21
CA GLY A 50 21.34 16.02 7.39
C GLY A 50 20.17 16.99 7.58
N ASN A 51 19.17 16.99 6.70
CA ASN A 51 17.99 17.84 6.76
C ASN A 51 16.74 17.07 7.15
N VAL A 52 15.87 17.70 7.93
CA VAL A 52 14.56 17.15 8.27
C VAL A 52 13.65 17.20 7.03
N SER A 53 13.05 16.07 6.64
CA SER A 53 12.28 15.99 5.38
C SER A 53 10.80 16.37 5.53
N GLY A 54 10.29 16.50 6.76
CA GLY A 54 8.87 16.68 7.05
C GLY A 54 8.02 15.40 6.87
N LYS A 55 8.63 14.30 6.40
CA LYS A 55 7.97 12.99 6.27
C LYS A 55 8.16 12.20 7.54
N TYR A 56 7.08 11.62 8.04
CA TYR A 56 7.12 10.86 9.28
C TYR A 56 6.17 9.67 9.27
N VAL A 57 6.45 8.71 10.14
CA VAL A 57 5.60 7.56 10.43
C VAL A 57 5.37 7.43 11.92
N LYS A 58 4.25 6.82 12.32
CA LYS A 58 4.01 6.39 13.69
C LYS A 58 4.41 4.94 13.85
N ALA A 59 5.03 4.60 14.98
CA ALA A 59 5.53 3.27 15.23
C ALA A 59 5.11 2.74 16.60
N GLN A 60 4.64 1.50 16.63
CA GLN A 60 4.57 0.69 17.84
C GLN A 60 5.79 -0.22 17.91
N VAL A 61 6.38 -0.36 19.08
CA VAL A 61 7.42 -1.35 19.37
C VAL A 61 6.83 -2.47 20.23
N LYS A 62 7.21 -3.70 19.89
CA LYS A 62 6.93 -4.90 20.66
C LYS A 62 8.23 -5.65 20.84
N SER A 63 8.40 -6.25 22.01
CA SER A 63 9.61 -7.01 22.33
C SER A 63 9.29 -8.40 22.84
N SER A 64 10.20 -9.33 22.57
CA SER A 64 10.14 -10.71 23.04
C SER A 64 11.55 -11.27 23.23
N ASP A 65 11.76 -12.09 24.26
CA ASP A 65 13.02 -12.84 24.44
C ASP A 65 13.15 -14.01 23.44
N ASN A 66 12.02 -14.45 22.87
CA ASN A 66 11.96 -15.46 21.81
C ASN A 66 10.84 -15.06 20.84
N LEU A 67 11.20 -14.33 19.79
CA LEU A 67 10.23 -13.97 18.75
C LEU A 67 9.80 -15.24 17.99
N THR A 68 8.49 -15.41 17.80
CA THR A 68 7.98 -16.57 17.06
C THR A 68 8.12 -16.33 15.57
N VAL A 69 9.03 -17.07 14.93
CA VAL A 69 9.18 -17.12 13.47
C VAL A 69 8.49 -18.36 12.94
N ARG A 70 7.51 -18.17 12.07
CA ARG A 70 6.74 -19.28 11.48
C ARG A 70 7.66 -20.05 10.53
N LYS A 71 7.74 -21.38 10.72
CA LYS A 71 8.70 -22.23 10.00
C LYS A 71 8.42 -22.38 8.51
N SER A 72 7.17 -22.22 8.07
CA SER A 72 6.76 -22.47 6.67
C SER A 72 7.20 -21.37 5.71
N ASP A 73 7.27 -20.13 6.17
CA ASP A 73 7.45 -18.92 5.36
C ASP A 73 8.46 -17.94 5.99
N SER A 74 9.09 -18.30 7.10
CA SER A 74 10.00 -17.47 7.88
C SER A 74 9.40 -16.15 8.36
N VAL A 75 8.06 -16.04 8.44
CA VAL A 75 7.37 -14.81 8.85
C VAL A 75 7.42 -14.68 10.38
N PRO A 76 8.00 -13.59 10.92
CA PRO A 76 7.92 -13.29 12.35
C PRO A 76 6.51 -12.83 12.72
N THR A 77 6.04 -13.24 13.90
CA THR A 77 4.68 -12.96 14.37
C THR A 77 4.65 -12.55 15.83
N ILE A 78 3.73 -11.65 16.17
CA ILE A 78 3.42 -11.25 17.56
C ILE A 78 1.92 -11.35 17.79
N GLY A 79 1.54 -12.19 18.76
CA GLY A 79 0.18 -12.33 19.25
C GLY A 79 -0.19 -11.34 20.35
N GLY A 80 -1.41 -11.47 20.88
CA GLY A 80 -1.86 -10.70 22.04
C GLY A 80 -2.34 -9.28 21.71
N ILE A 81 -2.52 -8.95 20.44
CA ILE A 81 -2.98 -7.61 20.03
C ILE A 81 -4.50 -7.50 20.24
N LYS A 82 -4.93 -6.52 21.05
CA LYS A 82 -6.35 -6.26 21.30
C LYS A 82 -7.01 -5.66 20.07
N GLN A 83 -8.31 -5.95 19.86
CA GLN A 83 -9.06 -5.32 18.75
C GLN A 83 -9.13 -3.81 18.85
N SER A 84 -9.23 -3.27 20.07
CA SER A 84 -9.19 -1.82 20.29
C SER A 84 -7.89 -1.19 19.79
N THR A 85 -6.76 -1.90 19.93
CA THR A 85 -5.46 -1.46 19.41
C THR A 85 -5.43 -1.50 17.88
N LEU A 86 -5.95 -2.57 17.26
CA LEU A 86 -6.05 -2.65 15.80
C LEU A 86 -6.95 -1.54 15.23
N ALA A 87 -8.09 -1.30 15.86
CA ALA A 87 -9.01 -0.23 15.47
C ALA A 87 -8.34 1.14 15.59
N TYR A 88 -7.59 1.38 16.67
CA TYR A 88 -6.83 2.60 16.86
C TYR A 88 -5.76 2.81 15.78
N TRP A 89 -4.97 1.78 15.46
CA TRP A 89 -4.00 1.83 14.37
C TRP A 89 -4.66 2.10 13.01
N ALA A 90 -5.82 1.50 12.75
CA ALA A 90 -6.57 1.72 11.53
C ALA A 90 -7.05 3.17 11.42
N GLU A 91 -7.55 3.76 12.51
CA GLU A 91 -7.97 5.18 12.55
C GLU A 91 -6.80 6.15 12.38
N LEU A 92 -5.66 5.89 13.02
CA LEU A 92 -4.45 6.71 12.84
C LEU A 92 -3.90 6.63 11.41
N SER A 93 -4.05 5.47 10.77
CA SER A 93 -3.55 5.24 9.40
C SER A 93 -4.21 6.15 8.35
N HIS A 94 -5.37 6.74 8.64
CA HIS A 94 -5.99 7.76 7.77
C HIS A 94 -5.21 9.08 7.75
N LYS A 95 -4.33 9.33 8.73
CA LYS A 95 -3.53 10.56 8.84
C LYS A 95 -2.06 10.35 8.53
N THR A 96 -1.50 9.23 8.95
CA THR A 96 -0.08 8.90 8.77
C THR A 96 0.10 7.39 8.85
N HIS A 97 1.12 6.86 8.18
CA HIS A 97 1.42 5.44 8.24
C HIS A 97 1.72 5.00 9.67
N VAL A 98 1.08 3.91 10.08
CA VAL A 98 1.41 3.21 11.33
C VAL A 98 2.15 1.92 10.99
N ILE A 99 3.34 1.76 11.55
CA ILE A 99 4.16 0.54 11.43
C ILE A 99 4.41 -0.08 12.81
N ALA A 100 4.77 -1.34 12.85
CA ALA A 100 5.24 -2.00 14.06
C ALA A 100 6.69 -2.47 13.90
N TYR A 101 7.45 -2.39 14.98
CA TYR A 101 8.71 -3.08 15.14
C TYR A 101 8.58 -4.24 16.12
N ALA A 102 9.20 -5.36 15.79
CA ALA A 102 9.45 -6.45 16.72
C ALA A 102 10.94 -6.48 17.05
N VAL A 103 11.30 -6.40 18.33
CA VAL A 103 12.68 -6.52 18.80
C VAL A 103 12.84 -7.87 19.52
N ASP A 104 13.71 -8.72 18.97
CA ASP A 104 14.18 -9.92 19.67
C ASP A 104 15.27 -9.49 20.65
N LEU A 105 15.00 -9.58 21.95
CA LEU A 105 15.92 -9.09 22.99
C LEU A 105 17.17 -9.97 23.17
N LYS A 106 17.15 -11.21 22.66
CA LYS A 106 18.27 -12.13 22.77
C LYS A 106 19.28 -11.92 21.65
N THR A 107 18.80 -11.71 20.43
CA THR A 107 19.64 -11.49 19.24
C THR A 107 19.83 -10.01 18.92
N GLU A 108 19.04 -9.15 19.55
CA GLU A 108 18.86 -7.73 19.22
C GLU A 108 18.38 -7.50 17.78
N ASN A 109 17.83 -8.52 17.12
CA ASN A 109 17.30 -8.39 15.77
C ASN A 109 16.02 -7.58 15.77
N ILE A 110 15.89 -6.69 14.78
CA ILE A 110 14.71 -5.85 14.58
C ILE A 110 13.98 -6.35 13.34
N TYR A 111 12.67 -6.48 13.44
CA TYR A 111 11.78 -6.76 12.33
C TYR A 111 10.78 -5.62 12.21
N ILE A 112 10.31 -5.37 10.99
CA ILE A 112 9.37 -4.28 10.67
C ILE A 112 8.13 -4.86 10.01
N SER A 113 6.95 -4.32 10.32
CA SER A 113 5.71 -4.63 9.60
C SER A 113 5.58 -3.77 8.34
N LYS A 114 4.77 -4.22 7.38
CA LYS A 114 4.18 -3.28 6.40
C LYS A 114 3.30 -2.24 7.13
N PRO A 115 2.91 -1.11 6.50
CA PRO A 115 1.89 -0.23 7.07
C PRO A 115 0.68 -1.05 7.53
N LEU A 116 0.33 -0.90 8.80
CA LEU A 116 -0.51 -1.86 9.51
C LEU A 116 -1.97 -1.81 9.09
N PHE A 117 -2.43 -0.75 8.41
CA PHE A 117 -3.84 -0.54 8.10
C PHE A 117 -4.52 -1.79 7.54
N TRP A 118 -4.05 -2.30 6.39
CA TRP A 118 -4.69 -3.42 5.69
C TRP A 118 -4.65 -4.72 6.51
N GLN A 119 -3.59 -4.92 7.30
CA GLN A 119 -3.49 -6.06 8.19
C GLN A 119 -4.43 -5.93 9.40
N ALA A 120 -4.53 -4.73 9.97
CA ALA A 120 -5.38 -4.44 11.11
C ALA A 120 -6.86 -4.60 10.75
N VAL A 121 -7.32 -4.00 9.66
CA VAL A 121 -8.75 -4.06 9.27
C VAL A 121 -9.20 -5.47 8.87
N LYS A 122 -8.29 -6.30 8.35
CA LYS A 122 -8.54 -7.72 8.09
C LYS A 122 -8.73 -8.53 9.37
N LEU A 123 -8.08 -8.15 10.46
CA LEU A 123 -8.12 -8.87 11.74
C LEU A 123 -9.28 -8.45 12.65
N ILE A 124 -9.89 -7.28 12.42
CA ILE A 124 -11.04 -6.78 13.19
C ILE A 124 -12.31 -7.55 12.79
N ASP A 125 -12.94 -8.21 13.76
CA ASP A 125 -14.15 -9.02 13.56
C ASP A 125 -15.22 -8.81 14.66
N GLY A 126 -15.03 -7.82 15.54
CA GLY A 126 -15.96 -7.51 16.62
C GLY A 126 -15.87 -8.44 17.84
N SER A 127 -15.01 -9.46 17.81
CA SER A 127 -14.77 -10.34 18.96
C SER A 127 -13.84 -9.72 20.01
N ASN A 128 -13.79 -10.33 21.21
CA ASN A 128 -12.80 -9.97 22.24
C ASN A 128 -11.49 -10.77 22.13
N LYS A 129 -11.34 -11.59 21.09
CA LYS A 129 -10.15 -12.43 20.92
C LYS A 129 -8.96 -11.57 20.49
N ALA A 130 -7.83 -11.79 21.15
CA ALA A 130 -6.57 -11.19 20.74
C ALA A 130 -6.15 -11.73 19.36
N LYS A 131 -5.44 -10.87 18.62
CA LYS A 131 -5.02 -11.12 17.25
C LYS A 131 -3.49 -11.20 17.16
N THR A 132 -3.03 -11.73 16.05
CA THR A 132 -1.61 -11.88 15.75
C THR A 132 -1.30 -11.03 14.53
N ILE A 133 -0.24 -10.23 14.62
CA ILE A 133 0.29 -9.47 13.51
C ILE A 133 1.56 -10.11 12.95
N GLU A 134 1.82 -9.86 11.68
CA GLU A 134 2.91 -10.40 10.87
C GLU A 134 3.89 -9.29 10.46
N PHE A 135 5.17 -9.66 10.45
CA PHE A 135 6.29 -8.79 10.09
C PHE A 135 6.92 -9.25 8.78
N VAL A 136 7.70 -8.36 8.14
CA VAL A 136 8.42 -8.68 6.91
C VAL A 136 9.49 -9.74 7.22
N PRO A 137 9.50 -10.90 6.53
CA PRO A 137 10.53 -11.92 6.72
C PRO A 137 11.85 -11.43 6.11
N HIS A 138 12.96 -11.68 6.81
CA HIS A 138 14.30 -11.46 6.28
C HIS A 138 15.35 -12.27 7.03
N ASP A 139 16.50 -12.48 6.37
CA ASP A 139 17.61 -13.25 6.91
C ASP A 139 18.48 -12.45 7.91
N ASP A 140 19.41 -13.18 8.53
CA ASP A 140 20.34 -12.67 9.54
C ASP A 140 21.20 -11.49 9.06
N LYS A 141 21.51 -11.44 7.76
CA LYS A 141 22.39 -10.43 7.17
C LYS A 141 21.68 -9.08 6.99
N HIS A 142 20.35 -9.09 6.92
CA HIS A 142 19.58 -7.91 6.58
C HIS A 142 18.80 -7.29 7.77
N HIS A 143 18.89 -7.83 9.00
CA HIS A 143 18.13 -7.30 10.15
C HIS A 143 18.42 -5.84 10.53
N ALA A 144 19.61 -5.32 10.21
CA ALA A 144 19.90 -3.90 10.44
C ALA A 144 19.41 -3.01 9.27
N VAL A 145 19.43 -3.55 8.05
CA VAL A 145 19.20 -2.76 6.83
C VAL A 145 17.72 -2.69 6.49
N ILE A 146 16.98 -3.80 6.59
CA ILE A 146 15.59 -3.85 6.16
C ILE A 146 14.69 -2.93 6.98
N PRO A 147 14.71 -2.94 8.33
CA PRO A 147 13.90 -2.01 9.11
C PRO A 147 14.19 -0.55 8.77
N SER A 148 15.46 -0.17 8.59
CA SER A 148 15.86 1.19 8.18
C SER A 148 15.32 1.55 6.79
N LEU A 149 15.59 0.71 5.79
CA LEU A 149 15.16 0.92 4.40
C LEU A 149 13.64 1.02 4.31
N PHE A 150 12.92 0.08 4.93
CA PHE A 150 11.47 0.00 4.85
C PHE A 150 10.79 1.15 5.61
N THR A 151 11.39 1.64 6.70
CA THR A 151 10.89 2.86 7.36
C THR A 151 10.97 4.06 6.44
N LYS A 152 12.11 4.23 5.75
CA LYS A 152 12.28 5.31 4.77
C LYS A 152 11.29 5.16 3.61
N LEU A 153 11.17 3.93 3.09
CA LEU A 153 10.25 3.53 2.03
C LEU A 153 8.80 3.89 2.38
N TYR A 154 8.34 3.54 3.58
CA TYR A 154 6.96 3.78 4.01
C TYR A 154 6.65 5.25 4.32
N ALA A 155 7.61 6.02 4.84
CA ALA A 155 7.37 7.45 5.00
C ALA A 155 7.25 8.18 3.64
N HIS A 156 7.79 7.58 2.57
CA HIS A 156 7.71 8.09 1.20
C HIS A 156 6.52 7.55 0.40
N SER A 157 5.89 6.45 0.85
CA SER A 157 4.78 5.85 0.14
C SER A 157 3.53 6.74 0.20
N PRO A 158 2.66 6.69 -0.82
CA PRO A 158 1.36 7.36 -0.80
C PRO A 158 0.61 7.11 0.50
N SER A 159 -0.15 8.10 0.97
CA SER A 159 -0.94 7.91 2.18
C SER A 159 -2.07 6.92 1.92
N LEU A 160 -2.63 6.33 2.99
CA LEU A 160 -3.83 5.49 2.87
C LEU A 160 -4.99 6.24 2.18
N MET A 161 -5.12 7.54 2.43
CA MET A 161 -6.17 8.35 1.80
C MET A 161 -5.95 8.48 0.30
N ASP A 162 -4.70 8.63 -0.14
CA ASP A 162 -4.34 8.64 -1.56
C ASP A 162 -4.61 7.28 -2.21
N GLU A 163 -4.27 6.17 -1.52
CA GLU A 163 -4.57 4.81 -1.98
C GLU A 163 -6.09 4.61 -2.15
N ILE A 164 -6.89 4.88 -1.12
CA ILE A 164 -8.35 4.70 -1.16
C ILE A 164 -8.99 5.62 -2.21
N TYR A 165 -8.53 6.87 -2.30
CA TYR A 165 -9.02 7.82 -3.29
C TYR A 165 -8.72 7.34 -4.71
N SER A 166 -7.46 6.98 -4.99
CA SER A 166 -7.03 6.49 -6.31
C SER A 166 -7.73 5.18 -6.68
N HIS A 167 -7.96 4.29 -5.71
CA HIS A 167 -8.75 3.08 -5.94
C HIS A 167 -10.19 3.42 -6.31
N LYS A 168 -10.86 4.35 -5.60
CA LYS A 168 -12.21 4.81 -5.95
C LYS A 168 -12.27 5.43 -7.34
N ILE A 169 -11.28 6.24 -7.70
CA ILE A 169 -11.19 6.87 -9.03
C ILE A 169 -11.00 5.80 -10.10
N ALA A 170 -10.09 4.83 -9.90
CA ALA A 170 -9.93 3.69 -10.80
C ALA A 170 -11.25 2.97 -11.05
N LEU A 171 -11.96 2.57 -9.99
CA LEU A 171 -13.21 1.82 -10.14
C LEU A 171 -14.27 2.60 -10.92
N LYS A 172 -14.44 3.89 -10.61
CA LYS A 172 -15.41 4.76 -11.27
C LYS A 172 -15.10 4.99 -12.75
N ASN A 173 -13.81 5.08 -13.10
CA ASN A 173 -13.35 5.33 -14.47
C ASN A 173 -12.93 4.05 -15.20
N LEU A 174 -13.14 2.86 -14.63
CA LEU A 174 -12.56 1.61 -15.15
C LEU A 174 -12.98 1.33 -16.60
N LYS A 175 -14.24 1.63 -16.95
CA LYS A 175 -14.67 1.53 -18.35
C LYS A 175 -13.99 2.55 -19.24
N GLN A 176 -13.88 3.80 -18.82
CA GLN A 176 -13.18 4.83 -19.60
C GLN A 176 -11.69 4.48 -19.79
N PHE A 177 -11.08 3.80 -18.82
CA PHE A 177 -9.73 3.26 -18.98
C PHE A 177 -9.66 2.17 -20.04
N PHE A 178 -10.67 1.30 -20.15
CA PHE A 178 -10.76 0.32 -21.25
C PHE A 178 -11.05 1.00 -22.59
N ASP A 179 -11.99 1.94 -22.63
CA ASP A 179 -12.35 2.72 -23.82
C ASP A 179 -11.10 3.45 -24.35
N LEU A 180 -10.37 4.17 -23.48
CA LEU A 180 -9.08 4.80 -23.78
C LEU A 180 -8.05 3.80 -24.31
N TYR A 181 -7.91 2.65 -23.65
CA TYR A 181 -6.94 1.64 -24.06
C TYR A 181 -7.26 1.17 -25.48
N ALA A 182 -8.51 0.78 -25.75
CA ALA A 182 -8.91 0.31 -27.09
C ALA A 182 -8.73 1.39 -28.16
N ASP A 183 -9.17 2.61 -27.89
CA ASP A 183 -9.12 3.74 -28.81
C ASP A 183 -7.69 4.06 -29.25
N VAL A 184 -6.74 4.10 -28.30
CA VAL A 184 -5.34 4.41 -28.58
C VAL A 184 -4.66 3.35 -29.47
N PHE A 185 -5.15 2.11 -29.48
CA PHE A 185 -4.68 1.05 -30.38
C PHE A 185 -5.50 0.91 -31.67
N HIS A 186 -6.65 1.57 -31.78
CA HIS A 186 -7.54 1.50 -32.93
C HIS A 186 -7.43 2.71 -33.86
N TYR A 187 -7.30 3.92 -33.31
CA TYR A 187 -7.23 5.15 -34.07
C TYR A 187 -5.88 5.37 -34.74
N ASP A 188 -5.86 6.33 -35.67
CA ASP A 188 -4.68 6.69 -36.44
C ASP A 188 -3.49 7.02 -35.54
N PHE A 189 -2.36 6.43 -35.89
CA PHE A 189 -1.15 6.38 -35.07
C PHE A 189 -0.66 7.76 -34.62
N HIS A 190 -0.71 8.75 -35.53
CA HIS A 190 -0.22 10.12 -35.30
C HIS A 190 -1.28 11.09 -34.78
N MET A 191 -2.54 10.66 -34.65
CA MET A 191 -3.60 11.51 -34.13
C MET A 191 -3.47 11.66 -32.61
N PRO A 192 -3.91 12.81 -32.05
CA PRO A 192 -3.95 13.00 -30.61
C PRO A 192 -4.91 12.00 -29.95
N VAL A 193 -4.61 11.67 -28.70
CA VAL A 193 -5.52 10.92 -27.83
C VAL A 193 -6.81 11.73 -27.63
N ASN A 194 -7.98 11.12 -27.89
CA ASN A 194 -9.26 11.81 -27.80
C ASN A 194 -9.62 12.23 -26.36
N GLU A 195 -9.34 11.38 -25.37
CA GLU A 195 -9.67 11.61 -23.95
C GLU A 195 -8.40 11.86 -23.11
N LEU A 196 -7.74 13.01 -23.32
CA LEU A 196 -6.51 13.37 -22.61
C LEU A 196 -6.68 13.39 -21.08
N ASP A 197 -7.81 13.89 -20.58
CA ASP A 197 -8.10 13.93 -19.13
C ASP A 197 -8.17 12.52 -18.51
N VAL A 198 -8.69 11.55 -19.27
CA VAL A 198 -8.77 10.14 -18.84
C VAL A 198 -7.39 9.52 -18.85
N PHE A 199 -6.55 9.84 -19.84
CA PHE A 199 -5.16 9.41 -19.87
C PHE A 199 -4.34 9.97 -18.71
N GLU A 200 -4.46 11.26 -18.41
CA GLU A 200 -3.81 11.88 -17.24
C GLU A 200 -4.30 11.23 -15.93
N THR A 201 -5.60 11.03 -15.79
CA THR A 201 -6.19 10.34 -14.63
C THR A 201 -5.66 8.91 -14.49
N PHE A 202 -5.52 8.17 -15.59
CA PHE A 202 -4.95 6.82 -15.61
C PHE A 202 -3.49 6.81 -15.10
N LEU A 203 -2.67 7.76 -15.56
CA LEU A 203 -1.27 7.88 -15.12
C LEU A 203 -1.17 8.20 -13.63
N GLU A 204 -1.98 9.15 -13.13
CA GLU A 204 -1.99 9.53 -11.72
C GLU A 204 -2.46 8.40 -10.79
N VAL A 205 -3.53 7.71 -11.17
CA VAL A 205 -4.02 6.55 -10.42
C VAL A 205 -2.97 5.43 -10.40
N SER A 206 -2.33 5.17 -11.55
CA SER A 206 -1.27 4.17 -11.65
C SER A 206 -0.06 4.55 -10.80
N ARG A 207 0.34 5.83 -10.77
CA ARG A 207 1.45 6.35 -9.96
C ARG A 207 1.27 6.05 -8.47
N VAL A 208 0.03 6.19 -7.97
CA VAL A 208 -0.30 5.96 -6.56
C VAL A 208 -0.44 4.46 -6.28
N LEU A 209 -1.27 3.74 -7.04
CA LEU A 209 -1.62 2.36 -6.72
C LEU A 209 -0.50 1.36 -7.04
N LEU A 210 0.37 1.67 -7.99
CA LEU A 210 1.47 0.80 -8.37
C LEU A 210 2.74 1.08 -7.55
N TRP A 211 2.74 2.03 -6.61
CA TRP A 211 3.90 2.31 -5.76
C TRP A 211 4.26 1.11 -4.85
N PRO A 212 5.55 0.71 -4.68
CA PRO A 212 6.77 1.17 -5.35
C PRO A 212 7.15 0.24 -6.51
N SER A 213 6.19 -0.54 -7.00
CA SER A 213 6.40 -1.72 -7.82
C SER A 213 7.44 -1.45 -8.90
N SER A 214 8.55 -2.17 -8.84
CA SER A 214 9.53 -2.17 -9.92
C SER A 214 8.97 -3.00 -11.06
N ILE A 215 8.09 -2.37 -11.84
CA ILE A 215 7.51 -3.01 -13.01
C ILE A 215 8.61 -3.17 -14.05
N LYS A 216 8.82 -4.40 -14.51
CA LYS A 216 9.78 -4.68 -15.58
C LYS A 216 9.18 -4.26 -16.91
N HIS A 217 9.84 -3.32 -17.58
CA HIS A 217 9.45 -2.84 -18.89
C HIS A 217 10.56 -3.16 -19.88
N GLU A 218 10.41 -4.24 -20.66
CA GLU A 218 11.43 -4.67 -21.63
C GLU A 218 11.52 -3.73 -22.84
N ASN A 219 10.44 -3.00 -23.14
CA ASN A 219 10.31 -2.17 -24.34
C ASN A 219 10.36 -0.65 -24.09
N LEU A 220 10.76 -0.23 -22.88
CA LEU A 220 10.91 1.19 -22.54
C LEU A 220 12.40 1.51 -22.30
N SER A 221 12.82 2.68 -22.77
CA SER A 221 14.11 3.26 -22.42
C SER A 221 14.18 3.63 -20.93
N GLU A 222 15.38 3.83 -20.40
CA GLU A 222 15.57 4.24 -19.00
C GLU A 222 14.92 5.59 -18.67
N GLU A 223 14.90 6.51 -19.64
CA GLU A 223 14.21 7.80 -19.48
C GLU A 223 12.69 7.62 -19.43
N GLU A 224 12.12 6.80 -20.31
CA GLU A 224 10.69 6.49 -20.29
C GLU A 224 10.27 5.78 -19.00
N LYS A 225 11.08 4.86 -18.48
CA LYS A 225 10.83 4.21 -17.18
C LYS A 225 10.79 5.22 -16.04
N LYS A 226 11.72 6.19 -16.03
CA LYS A 226 11.79 7.23 -15.00
C LYS A 226 10.55 8.13 -15.00
N TYR A 227 10.02 8.44 -16.18
CA TYR A 227 8.90 9.37 -16.35
C TYR A 227 7.61 8.69 -16.80
N ILE A 228 7.46 7.38 -16.57
CA ILE A 228 6.33 6.60 -17.09
C ILE A 228 4.96 7.13 -16.65
N TYR A 229 4.89 7.72 -15.46
CA TYR A 229 3.68 8.31 -14.89
C TYR A 229 3.50 9.80 -15.22
N SER A 230 4.39 10.42 -15.99
CA SER A 230 4.39 11.87 -16.24
C SER A 230 3.67 12.20 -17.55
N PHE A 231 2.49 12.79 -17.45
CA PHE A 231 1.76 13.29 -18.61
C PHE A 231 2.60 14.31 -19.42
N SER A 232 3.23 15.27 -18.74
CA SER A 232 4.05 16.30 -19.36
C SER A 232 5.25 15.73 -20.12
N TYR A 233 5.87 14.66 -19.62
CA TYR A 233 6.90 13.94 -20.36
C TYR A 233 6.36 13.38 -21.68
N TRP A 234 5.27 12.61 -21.64
CA TRP A 234 4.68 12.02 -22.84
C TRP A 234 4.21 13.07 -23.86
N LYS A 235 3.67 14.19 -23.39
CA LYS A 235 3.36 15.34 -24.25
C LYS A 235 4.62 15.89 -24.92
N SER A 236 5.69 16.12 -24.16
CA SER A 236 6.95 16.65 -24.70
C SER A 236 7.60 15.74 -25.76
N VAL A 237 7.40 14.42 -25.66
CA VAL A 237 7.90 13.47 -26.67
C VAL A 237 7.16 13.68 -28.00
N THR A 238 5.86 13.95 -27.95
CA THR A 238 5.06 14.22 -29.16
C THR A 238 5.39 15.60 -29.75
N GLU A 239 5.57 16.62 -28.90
CA GLU A 239 5.97 17.97 -29.32
C GLU A 239 7.31 17.97 -30.06
N LYS A 240 8.29 17.20 -29.58
CA LYS A 240 9.58 17.02 -30.28
C LYS A 240 9.45 16.36 -31.64
N ALA A 241 8.39 15.60 -31.87
CA ALA A 241 8.07 14.97 -33.16
C ALA A 241 7.18 15.86 -34.05
N GLY A 242 6.85 17.08 -33.62
CA GLY A 242 6.06 18.05 -34.39
C GLY A 242 4.54 17.96 -34.18
N GLY A 243 4.06 17.23 -33.17
CA GLY A 243 2.65 17.23 -32.76
C GLY A 243 2.34 18.24 -31.64
N GLU A 244 1.05 18.46 -31.35
CA GLU A 244 0.61 19.45 -30.35
C GLU A 244 0.21 18.82 -28.99
N ASP A 245 -0.35 17.61 -29.02
CA ASP A 245 -0.79 16.86 -27.84
C ASP A 245 -0.28 15.41 -27.89
N VAL A 246 -0.50 14.65 -26.82
CA VAL A 246 -0.06 13.25 -26.75
C VAL A 246 -0.67 12.46 -27.91
N ALA A 247 0.18 11.96 -28.82
CA ALA A 247 -0.26 11.12 -29.93
C ALA A 247 -0.55 9.70 -29.46
N ASN A 248 -1.46 9.00 -30.15
CA ASN A 248 -1.85 7.63 -29.84
C ASN A 248 -0.63 6.71 -29.68
N TYR A 249 0.31 6.72 -30.63
CA TYR A 249 1.49 5.87 -30.54
C TYR A 249 2.40 6.11 -29.34
N ILE A 250 2.38 7.33 -28.80
CA ILE A 250 3.11 7.66 -27.58
C ILE A 250 2.35 7.13 -26.37
N ALA A 251 1.03 7.34 -26.29
CA ALA A 251 0.18 6.85 -25.20
C ALA A 251 0.12 5.31 -25.11
N GLN A 252 0.28 4.60 -26.24
CA GLN A 252 0.34 3.13 -26.28
C GLN A 252 1.42 2.56 -25.34
N LYS A 253 2.56 3.26 -25.19
CA LYS A 253 3.70 2.81 -24.38
C LYS A 253 3.35 2.70 -22.89
N PRO A 254 2.98 3.77 -22.17
CA PRO A 254 2.60 3.69 -20.77
C PRO A 254 1.31 2.88 -20.58
N LEU A 255 0.32 2.95 -21.49
CA LEU A 255 -0.91 2.16 -21.36
C LEU A 255 -0.61 0.66 -21.36
N LYS A 256 0.14 0.17 -22.34
CA LYS A 256 0.52 -1.25 -22.43
C LYS A 256 1.38 -1.69 -21.24
N ALA A 257 2.24 -0.80 -20.76
CA ALA A 257 3.15 -1.06 -19.65
C ALA A 257 2.45 -1.06 -18.27
N LEU A 258 1.39 -0.27 -18.08
CA LEU A 258 0.79 -0.04 -16.77
C LEU A 258 -0.55 -0.76 -16.59
N MET A 259 -1.38 -0.89 -17.65
CA MET A 259 -2.75 -1.41 -17.53
C MET A 259 -2.83 -2.82 -16.93
N PRO A 260 -2.02 -3.81 -17.35
CA PRO A 260 -2.08 -5.15 -16.76
C PRO A 260 -1.75 -5.15 -15.26
N HIS A 261 -0.76 -4.34 -14.87
CA HIS A 261 -0.36 -4.20 -13.46
C HIS A 261 -1.38 -3.45 -12.63
N LEU A 262 -2.04 -2.43 -13.22
CA LEU A 262 -3.13 -1.72 -12.58
C LEU A 262 -4.27 -2.68 -12.30
N LEU A 263 -4.70 -3.49 -13.27
CA LEU A 263 -5.77 -4.48 -13.07
C LEU A 263 -5.42 -5.49 -11.97
N GLU A 264 -4.17 -5.98 -11.92
CA GLU A 264 -3.72 -6.85 -10.83
C GLU A 264 -3.77 -6.16 -9.47
N MET A 265 -3.30 -4.92 -9.39
CA MET A 265 -3.37 -4.16 -8.15
C MET A 265 -4.80 -3.88 -7.71
N LEU A 266 -5.72 -3.58 -8.64
CA LEU A 266 -7.15 -3.41 -8.35
C LEU A 266 -7.76 -4.71 -7.78
N ARG A 267 -7.41 -5.89 -8.31
CA ARG A 267 -7.79 -7.19 -7.73
C ARG A 267 -7.24 -7.39 -6.32
N ILE A 268 -6.00 -6.97 -6.08
CA ILE A 268 -5.40 -7.03 -4.74
C ILE A 268 -6.18 -6.13 -3.76
N TYR A 269 -6.54 -4.90 -4.16
CA TYR A 269 -7.34 -4.01 -3.32
C TYR A 269 -8.77 -4.51 -3.11
N GLU A 270 -9.40 -5.09 -4.13
CA GLU A 270 -10.69 -5.78 -4.03
C GLU A 270 -10.65 -6.85 -2.93
N ASN A 271 -9.67 -7.75 -3.00
CA ASN A 271 -9.47 -8.80 -2.00
C ASN A 271 -9.20 -8.22 -0.60
N ARG A 272 -8.37 -7.17 -0.49
CA ARG A 272 -8.12 -6.50 0.80
C ARG A 272 -9.39 -5.93 1.41
N VAL A 273 -10.26 -5.32 0.61
CA VAL A 273 -11.54 -4.76 1.06
C VAL A 273 -12.50 -5.88 1.46
N PHE A 274 -12.57 -6.97 0.70
CA PHE A 274 -13.40 -8.13 1.04
C PHE A 274 -12.92 -8.90 2.27
N ASP A 275 -11.61 -9.06 2.45
CA ASP A 275 -11.01 -9.63 3.65
C ASP A 275 -11.25 -8.77 4.90
N SER A 276 -11.69 -7.52 4.73
CA SER A 276 -11.96 -6.56 5.81
C SER A 276 -13.40 -6.03 5.80
N VAL A 277 -14.36 -6.84 5.32
CA VAL A 277 -15.79 -6.46 5.23
C VAL A 277 -16.34 -5.94 6.54
N TYR A 278 -16.01 -6.58 7.67
CA TYR A 278 -16.49 -6.11 8.98
C TYR A 278 -16.11 -4.64 9.23
N TYR A 279 -14.86 -4.26 8.95
CA TYR A 279 -14.41 -2.87 9.10
C TYR A 279 -15.16 -1.94 8.14
N TRP A 280 -15.18 -2.26 6.84
CA TRP A 280 -15.75 -1.37 5.83
C TRP A 280 -17.26 -1.23 5.92
N LYS A 281 -17.99 -2.28 6.32
CA LYS A 281 -19.44 -2.23 6.59
C LYS A 281 -19.78 -1.15 7.62
N ASN A 282 -18.93 -0.99 8.64
CA ASN A 282 -19.12 -0.02 9.71
C ASN A 282 -18.49 1.36 9.42
N LYS A 283 -17.34 1.41 8.74
CA LYS A 283 -16.61 2.66 8.48
C LYS A 283 -17.09 3.38 7.22
N SER A 284 -17.31 2.66 6.12
CA SER A 284 -17.71 3.23 4.84
C SER A 284 -18.38 2.16 3.95
N SER A 285 -19.66 1.92 4.20
CA SER A 285 -20.47 0.99 3.41
C SER A 285 -20.55 1.39 1.93
N THR A 286 -20.45 2.70 1.63
CA THR A 286 -20.38 3.23 0.28
C THR A 286 -19.12 2.82 -0.48
N TYR A 287 -17.96 2.79 0.19
CA TYR A 287 -16.73 2.30 -0.44
C TYR A 287 -16.79 0.79 -0.66
N LEU A 288 -17.27 0.03 0.34
CA LEU A 288 -17.47 -1.41 0.20
C LEU A 288 -18.41 -1.75 -0.97
N LYS A 289 -19.52 -1.00 -1.08
CA LYS A 289 -20.45 -1.14 -2.20
C LYS A 289 -19.79 -0.83 -3.54
N LEU A 290 -19.00 0.24 -3.63
CA LEU A 290 -18.27 0.57 -4.86
C LEU A 290 -17.34 -0.57 -5.30
N VAL A 291 -16.60 -1.18 -4.38
CA VAL A 291 -15.71 -2.32 -4.72
C VAL A 291 -16.54 -3.54 -5.16
N TYR A 292 -17.67 -3.77 -4.50
CA TYR A 292 -18.57 -4.87 -4.86
C TYR A 292 -19.19 -4.66 -6.26
N ASP A 293 -19.66 -3.46 -6.57
CA ASP A 293 -20.36 -3.11 -7.81
C ASP A 293 -19.44 -3.06 -9.04
N PHE A 294 -18.12 -3.13 -8.88
CA PHE A 294 -17.16 -3.03 -9.99
C PHE A 294 -16.20 -4.24 -9.97
N PRO A 295 -16.63 -5.43 -10.42
CA PRO A 295 -15.79 -6.61 -10.46
C PRO A 295 -14.61 -6.39 -11.42
N ILE A 296 -13.38 -6.70 -10.99
CA ILE A 296 -12.20 -6.46 -11.83
C ILE A 296 -11.99 -7.67 -12.77
N PRO A 297 -11.84 -7.47 -14.10
CA PRO A 297 -11.65 -8.58 -15.02
C PRO A 297 -10.30 -9.28 -14.76
N LYS A 298 -10.23 -10.58 -15.07
CA LYS A 298 -9.03 -11.42 -14.88
C LYS A 298 -8.15 -11.50 -16.13
N VAL A 299 -8.16 -10.46 -16.95
CA VAL A 299 -7.32 -10.36 -18.14
C VAL A 299 -5.97 -9.71 -17.79
N SER A 300 -4.96 -10.07 -18.56
CA SER A 300 -3.61 -9.49 -18.46
C SER A 300 -2.95 -9.26 -19.81
N GLU A 301 -3.39 -9.96 -20.85
CA GLU A 301 -2.81 -9.85 -22.18
C GLU A 301 -3.36 -8.65 -22.95
N HIS A 302 -2.53 -8.10 -23.84
CA HIS A 302 -2.85 -6.89 -24.59
C HIS A 302 -4.15 -7.02 -25.40
N GLU A 303 -4.29 -8.12 -26.13
CA GLU A 303 -5.44 -8.42 -26.98
C GLU A 303 -6.73 -8.54 -26.14
N GLU A 304 -6.66 -9.27 -25.03
CA GLU A 304 -7.79 -9.45 -24.11
C GLU A 304 -8.24 -8.12 -23.47
N ILE A 305 -7.29 -7.29 -23.05
CA ILE A 305 -7.59 -5.97 -22.46
C ILE A 305 -8.25 -5.06 -23.48
N ARG A 306 -7.70 -5.01 -24.70
CA ARG A 306 -8.24 -4.18 -25.79
C ARG A 306 -9.68 -4.58 -26.14
N ASP A 307 -10.00 -5.86 -26.07
CA ASP A 307 -11.28 -6.37 -26.50
C ASP A 307 -12.39 -6.24 -25.42
N LEU A 308 -12.05 -5.81 -24.19
CA LEU A 308 -13.01 -5.60 -23.07
C LEU A 308 -14.12 -4.58 -23.38
N VAL A 309 -13.86 -3.64 -24.30
CA VAL A 309 -14.80 -2.55 -24.67
C VAL A 309 -16.01 -3.07 -25.47
N TYR A 310 -15.87 -4.22 -26.14
CA TYR A 310 -16.89 -4.79 -27.04
C TYR A 310 -17.87 -5.72 -26.29
N ASP A 311 -18.53 -5.21 -25.25
CA ASP A 311 -19.60 -5.88 -24.48
C ASP A 311 -19.19 -7.11 -23.65
N GLN A 312 -17.88 -7.33 -23.41
CA GLN A 312 -17.41 -8.46 -22.61
C GLN A 312 -17.32 -8.17 -21.10
N TYR A 313 -17.50 -6.91 -20.69
CA TYR A 313 -17.32 -6.51 -19.30
C TYR A 313 -18.68 -6.39 -18.56
N GLU A 314 -19.10 -7.49 -17.92
CA GLU A 314 -20.22 -7.47 -16.99
C GLU A 314 -19.86 -6.67 -15.72
N ARG A 315 -20.56 -5.55 -15.50
CA ARG A 315 -20.39 -4.69 -14.32
C ARG A 315 -21.09 -5.21 -13.07
N SER A 316 -21.67 -6.40 -13.06
CA SER A 316 -22.44 -6.88 -11.91
C SER A 316 -22.07 -8.30 -11.54
N ARG A 317 -21.91 -8.54 -10.24
CA ARG A 317 -21.74 -9.91 -9.71
C ARG A 317 -23.08 -10.65 -9.75
N GLN A 318 -23.04 -11.90 -10.20
CA GLN A 318 -24.20 -12.78 -10.24
C GLN A 318 -24.32 -13.63 -8.95
N ASP A 319 -24.33 -12.97 -7.79
CA ASP A 319 -24.28 -13.64 -6.47
C ASP A 319 -25.45 -13.24 -5.52
N GLY A 320 -26.51 -12.63 -6.05
CA GLY A 320 -27.68 -12.22 -5.27
C GLY A 320 -27.66 -10.77 -4.77
N GLY A 321 -26.65 -9.99 -5.14
CA GLY A 321 -26.59 -8.55 -4.90
C GLY A 321 -25.92 -8.16 -3.58
N PHE A 322 -25.61 -6.87 -3.45
CA PHE A 322 -24.84 -6.33 -2.33
C PHE A 322 -25.45 -6.63 -0.95
N THR A 323 -26.78 -6.58 -0.84
CA THR A 323 -27.47 -6.89 0.42
C THR A 323 -27.27 -8.34 0.84
N TYR A 324 -27.28 -9.27 -0.11
CA TYR A 324 -26.99 -10.68 0.16
C TYR A 324 -25.54 -10.88 0.58
N PHE A 325 -24.59 -10.26 -0.14
CA PHE A 325 -23.17 -10.28 0.21
C PHE A 325 -22.93 -9.83 1.67
N ILE A 326 -23.48 -8.68 2.08
CA ILE A 326 -23.32 -8.14 3.44
C ILE A 326 -23.97 -9.02 4.53
N SER A 327 -24.97 -9.83 4.18
CA SER A 327 -25.62 -10.75 5.12
C SER A 327 -24.78 -11.99 5.43
N LYS A 328 -23.82 -12.31 4.58
CA LYS A 328 -22.92 -13.47 4.72
C LYS A 328 -21.63 -13.16 5.48
N CYS A 329 -21.35 -11.88 5.72
CA CYS A 329 -20.13 -11.37 6.33
C CYS A 329 -20.41 -10.69 7.69
#